data_AF-N0E081-F1
#
_entry.id   AF-N0E081-F1
#
_cell.length_a   1.000
_cell.length_b   1.000
_cell.length_c   1.000
_cell.angle_alpha   90.00
_cell.angle_beta   90.00
_cell.angle_gamma   90.00
#
_symmetry.space_group_name_H-M   'P 1'
#
loop_
_entity.id
_entity.type
_entity.pdbx_description
1 polymer ?
#
loop_
_entity_poly.entity_id
_entity_poly.type
_entity_poly.pdbx_seq_one_letter_code
_entity_poly.pdbx_strand_id
1 'polypeptide(L)'
;MLSRIAAEAGVLGNSLRLLEAIDRIHRKFLGRRLPVNGAGVCGAALADIGIPPHLTRGVSLVARSAGLQGHIAEELRSPIGQQVYDAVDRNAEYSPPRE
;
A
#
# COMPACT_ATOMS: atom_id res chain seq x y z
N MET A 1 -10.32 1.21 -10.31
CA MET A 1 -9.23 1.29 -11.31
C MET A 1 -8.65 -0.08 -11.61
N LEU A 2 -8.01 -0.75 -10.65
CA LEU A 2 -7.38 -2.07 -10.87
C LEU A 2 -8.36 -3.15 -11.35
N SER A 3 -9.58 -3.24 -10.81
CA SER A 3 -10.57 -4.20 -11.33
C SER A 3 -10.94 -3.97 -12.80
N ARG A 4 -10.98 -2.71 -13.23
CA ARG A 4 -11.21 -2.36 -14.64
C ARG A 4 -10.04 -2.83 -15.51
N ILE A 5 -8.80 -2.57 -15.08
CA ILE A 5 -7.59 -3.03 -15.79
C ILE A 5 -7.56 -4.56 -15.84
N ALA A 6 -7.89 -5.25 -14.74
CA ALA A 6 -7.95 -6.70 -14.71
C ALA A 6 -9.03 -7.25 -15.66
N ALA A 7 -10.19 -6.59 -15.76
CA ALA A 7 -11.23 -6.95 -16.72
C ALA A 7 -10.77 -6.74 -18.17
N GLU A 8 -10.17 -5.58 -18.47
CA GLU A 8 -9.64 -5.25 -19.80
C GLU A 8 -8.52 -6.20 -20.23
N ALA A 9 -7.68 -6.63 -19.29
CA ALA A 9 -6.61 -7.60 -19.52
C ALA A 9 -7.09 -9.07 -19.51
N GLY A 10 -8.37 -9.34 -19.28
CA GLY A 10 -8.92 -10.71 -19.24
C GLY A 10 -8.51 -11.53 -18.02
N VAL A 11 -7.99 -10.90 -16.96
CA VAL A 11 -7.48 -11.56 -15.74
C VAL A 11 -8.33 -11.29 -14.50
N LEU A 12 -9.54 -10.75 -14.67
CA LEU A 12 -10.47 -10.55 -13.55
C LEU A 12 -10.91 -11.91 -12.99
N GLY A 13 -10.39 -12.27 -11.81
CA GLY A 13 -10.62 -13.55 -11.15
C GLY A 13 -11.55 -13.49 -9.95
N ASN A 14 -11.53 -14.54 -9.13
CA ASN A 14 -12.42 -14.70 -7.99
C ASN A 14 -12.04 -13.79 -6.82
N SER A 15 -10.77 -13.47 -6.65
CA SER A 15 -10.26 -12.69 -5.52
C SER A 15 -10.74 -11.25 -5.60
N LEU A 16 -10.62 -10.59 -6.77
CA LEU A 16 -11.15 -9.24 -6.97
C LEU A 16 -12.69 -9.21 -6.86
N ARG A 17 -13.38 -10.18 -7.48
CA ARG A 17 -14.85 -10.28 -7.40
C ARG A 17 -15.33 -10.45 -5.96
N LEU A 18 -14.64 -11.28 -5.17
CA LEU A 18 -14.96 -11.48 -3.75
C LEU A 18 -14.73 -10.20 -2.96
N LEU A 19 -13.60 -9.52 -3.17
CA LEU A 19 -13.28 -8.27 -2.49
C LEU A 19 -14.33 -7.18 -2.77
N GLU A 20 -14.79 -7.06 -4.03
CA GLU A 20 -15.87 -6.15 -4.41
C GLU A 20 -17.21 -6.54 -3.79
N ALA A 21 -17.51 -7.84 -3.70
CA ALA A 21 -18.72 -8.31 -3.04
C ALA A 21 -18.71 -7.98 -1.54
N ILE A 22 -17.57 -8.13 -0.86
CA ILE A 22 -17.38 -7.74 0.54
C ILE A 22 -17.57 -6.22 0.69
N ASP A 23 -17.00 -5.40 -0.19
CA ASP A 23 -17.20 -3.94 -0.17
C ASP A 23 -18.67 -3.55 -0.30
N ARG A 24 -19.46 -4.26 -1.11
CA ARG A 24 -20.90 -4.00 -1.23
C ARG A 24 -21.71 -4.37 0.00
N ILE A 25 -21.34 -5.45 0.69
CA ILE A 25 -22.24 -6.07 1.69
C ILE A 25 -21.84 -5.80 3.14
N HIS A 26 -20.58 -5.49 3.43
CA HIS A 26 -20.08 -5.37 4.81
C HIS A 26 -20.87 -4.38 5.67
N ARG A 27 -21.41 -3.30 5.08
CA ARG A 27 -22.15 -2.27 5.83
C ARG A 27 -23.39 -2.82 6.51
N LYS A 28 -24.04 -3.84 5.91
CA LYS A 28 -25.23 -4.50 6.47
C LYS A 28 -24.91 -5.27 7.75
N PHE A 29 -23.66 -5.71 7.93
CA PHE A 29 -23.25 -6.57 9.03
C PHE A 29 -22.42 -5.84 10.09
N LEU A 30 -21.67 -4.80 9.70
CA LEU A 30 -20.70 -4.15 10.59
C LEU A 30 -21.20 -2.84 11.22
N GLY A 31 -22.36 -2.33 10.80
CA GLY A 31 -22.88 -1.03 11.25
C GLY A 31 -22.05 0.18 10.82
N ARG A 32 -20.90 -0.03 10.16
CA ARG A 32 -20.00 0.99 9.63
C ARG A 32 -19.45 0.58 8.27
N ARG A 33 -18.99 1.58 7.50
CA ARG A 33 -18.31 1.34 6.22
C ARG A 33 -16.83 1.01 6.48
N LEU A 34 -16.36 -0.09 5.91
CA LEU A 34 -14.96 -0.48 5.80
C LEU A 34 -14.57 -0.44 4.31
N PRO A 35 -14.05 0.70 3.82
CA PRO A 35 -13.66 0.81 2.43
C PRO A 35 -12.49 -0.11 2.12
N VAL A 36 -12.55 -0.78 0.97
CA VAL A 36 -11.41 -1.52 0.44
C VAL A 36 -10.27 -0.55 0.09
N ASN A 37 -9.10 -0.78 0.66
CA ASN A 37 -7.91 0.03 0.40
C ASN A 37 -7.14 -0.47 -0.84
N GLY A 38 -6.24 0.37 -1.37
CA GLY A 38 -5.46 0.04 -2.56
C GLY A 38 -4.58 -1.21 -2.41
N ALA A 39 -4.04 -1.46 -1.22
CA ALA A 39 -3.23 -2.65 -0.96
C ALA A 39 -4.07 -3.95 -1.07
N GLY A 40 -5.31 -3.93 -0.58
CA GLY A 40 -6.27 -5.02 -0.71
C GLY A 40 -6.61 -5.30 -2.17
N VAL A 41 -6.90 -4.26 -2.96
CA VAL A 41 -7.18 -4.42 -4.40
C VAL A 41 -5.97 -4.97 -5.15
N CYS A 42 -4.76 -4.45 -4.88
CA CYS A 42 -3.53 -5.00 -5.46
C CYS A 42 -3.33 -6.48 -5.08
N GLY A 43 -3.49 -6.83 -3.80
CA GLY A 43 -3.33 -8.20 -3.33
C GLY A 43 -4.31 -9.17 -4.00
N ALA A 44 -5.57 -8.78 -4.13
CA ALA A 44 -6.57 -9.57 -4.84
C ALA A 44 -6.25 -9.71 -6.34
N ALA A 45 -5.81 -8.62 -7.00
CA ALA A 45 -5.40 -8.67 -8.39
C ALA A 45 -4.19 -9.60 -8.63
N LEU A 46 -3.20 -9.57 -7.73
CA LEU A 46 -2.03 -10.45 -7.78
C LEU A 46 -2.41 -11.92 -7.56
N ALA A 47 -3.35 -12.20 -6.66
CA ALA A 47 -3.87 -13.54 -6.46
C ALA A 47 -4.61 -14.07 -7.70
N ASP A 48 -5.38 -13.21 -8.39
CA ASP A 48 -6.11 -13.59 -9.60
C ASP A 48 -5.19 -13.96 -10.79
N ILE A 49 -3.97 -13.42 -10.84
CA ILE A 49 -2.96 -13.80 -11.83
C ILE A 49 -2.02 -14.92 -11.34
N GLY A 50 -2.33 -15.55 -10.21
CA GLY A 50 -1.61 -16.72 -9.71
C GLY A 50 -0.35 -16.44 -8.89
N ILE A 51 -0.13 -15.21 -8.40
CA ILE A 51 0.99 -14.93 -7.50
C ILE A 51 0.68 -15.50 -6.10
N PRO A 52 1.53 -16.37 -5.54
CA PRO A 52 1.36 -16.90 -4.20
C PRO A 52 1.30 -15.78 -3.14
N PRO A 53 0.39 -15.84 -2.15
CA PRO A 53 0.22 -14.77 -1.16
C PRO A 53 1.50 -14.37 -0.43
N HIS A 54 2.38 -15.32 -0.10
CA HIS A 54 3.65 -15.06 0.58
C HIS A 54 4.66 -14.30 -0.30
N LEU A 55 4.48 -14.29 -1.63
CA LEU A 55 5.34 -13.54 -2.57
C LEU A 55 4.81 -12.13 -2.89
N THR A 56 3.57 -11.81 -2.54
CA THR A 56 2.94 -10.51 -2.84
C THR A 56 3.71 -9.31 -2.26
N ARG A 57 4.37 -9.49 -1.12
CA ARG A 57 5.25 -8.45 -0.52
C ARG A 57 6.43 -8.10 -1.43
N GLY A 58 6.95 -9.06 -2.20
CA GLY A 58 8.04 -8.82 -3.16
C GLY A 58 7.63 -7.84 -4.25
N VAL A 59 6.40 -7.98 -4.78
CA VAL A 59 5.86 -7.03 -5.77
C VAL A 59 5.76 -5.61 -5.18
N SER A 60 5.28 -5.48 -3.94
CA SER A 60 5.24 -4.19 -3.25
C SER A 60 6.64 -3.62 -3.02
N LEU A 61 7.63 -4.44 -2.70
CA LEU A 61 9.00 -3.99 -2.49
C LEU A 61 9.57 -3.37 -3.78
N VAL A 62 9.45 -4.08 -4.91
CA VAL A 62 9.92 -3.58 -6.21
C VAL A 62 9.25 -2.25 -6.57
N ALA A 63 7.92 -2.14 -6.39
CA ALA A 63 7.21 -0.89 -6.66
C ALA A 63 7.67 0.27 -5.76
N ARG A 64 7.95 0.02 -4.48
CA ARG A 64 8.44 1.04 -3.53
C ARG A 64 9.86 1.48 -3.84
N SER A 65 10.73 0.59 -4.32
CA SER A 65 12.09 0.93 -4.73
C SER A 65 12.11 2.03 -5.79
N ALA A 66 11.17 2.05 -6.74
CA ALA A 66 11.05 3.13 -7.71
C ALA A 66 10.74 4.48 -7.05
N GLY A 67 9.85 4.50 -6.05
CA GLY A 67 9.56 5.70 -5.26
C GLY A 67 10.77 6.21 -4.47
N LEU A 68 11.54 5.29 -3.88
CA LEU A 68 12.79 5.65 -3.19
C LEU A 68 13.81 6.28 -4.13
N GLN A 69 13.97 5.76 -5.36
CA GLN A 69 14.80 6.41 -6.37
C GLN A 69 14.32 7.83 -6.70
N GLY A 70 12.99 8.02 -6.77
CA GLY A 70 12.37 9.34 -6.91
C GLY A 70 12.75 10.30 -5.78
N HIS A 71 12.63 9.86 -4.52
CA HIS A 71 13.02 10.66 -3.36
C HIS A 71 14.51 11.01 -3.34
N ILE A 72 15.39 10.08 -3.71
CA ILE A 72 16.83 10.38 -3.85
C ILE A 72 17.04 11.48 -4.89
N ALA A 73 16.38 11.37 -6.05
CA ALA A 73 16.50 12.37 -7.11
C ALA A 73 15.91 13.74 -6.69
N GLU A 74 14.85 13.76 -5.88
CA GLU A 74 14.29 14.99 -5.30
C GLU A 74 15.26 15.64 -4.32
N GLU A 75 15.82 14.86 -3.39
CA GLU A 75 16.79 15.34 -2.40
C GLU A 75 18.06 15.91 -3.07
N LEU A 76 18.54 15.29 -4.16
CA LEU A 76 19.67 15.82 -4.93
C LEU A 76 19.39 17.17 -5.60
N ARG A 77 18.12 17.49 -5.92
CA ARG A 77 17.74 18.76 -6.57
C ARG A 77 17.38 19.84 -5.55
N SER A 78 16.70 19.47 -4.47
CA SER A 78 16.21 20.39 -3.45
C SER A 78 16.36 19.73 -2.08
N PRO A 79 17.56 19.78 -1.48
CA PRO A 79 17.85 19.07 -0.24
C PRO A 79 16.98 19.55 0.92
N ILE A 80 16.35 18.61 1.63
CA ILE A 80 15.59 18.89 2.87
C ILE A 80 16.17 18.18 4.09
N GLY A 81 17.26 17.42 3.95
CA GLY A 81 17.83 16.60 5.02
C GLY A 81 18.05 17.33 6.35
N GLN A 82 18.63 18.54 6.32
CA GLN A 82 18.83 19.33 7.55
C GLN A 82 17.49 19.76 8.18
N GLN A 83 16.51 20.15 7.36
CA GLN A 83 15.19 20.55 7.87
C GLN A 83 14.47 19.37 8.52
N VAL A 84 14.60 18.16 7.94
CA VAL A 84 14.06 16.93 8.52
C VAL A 84 14.77 16.62 9.84
N TYR A 85 16.10 16.71 9.91
CA TYR A 85 16.86 16.51 11.15
C TYR A 85 16.40 17.46 12.25
N ASP A 86 16.39 18.78 11.98
CA ASP A 86 16.00 19.78 12.97
C ASP A 86 14.52 19.62 13.41
N ALA A 87 13.65 19.13 12.51
CA ALA A 87 12.26 18.83 12.85
C ALA A 87 12.15 17.62 13.79
N VAL A 88 12.93 16.57 13.57
CA VAL A 88 12.95 15.39 14.46
C VAL A 88 13.56 15.75 15.81
N ASP A 89 14.73 16.40 15.82
CA ASP A 89 15.47 16.73 17.04
C ASP A 89 14.63 17.60 17.99
N ARG A 90 13.99 18.66 17.48
CA ARG A 90 13.14 19.56 18.28
C ARG A 90 11.87 18.91 18.83
N ASN A 91 11.42 17.78 18.27
CA ASN A 91 10.17 17.12 18.66
C ASN A 91 10.39 15.73 19.26
N ALA A 92 11.64 15.30 19.44
CA ALA A 92 11.94 14.01 20.05
C ALA A 92 11.81 14.12 21.58
N GLU A 93 11.02 13.22 22.17
CA GLU A 93 10.96 13.06 23.63
C GLU A 93 12.04 12.07 24.08
N TYR A 94 12.88 12.50 25.02
CA TYR A 94 13.87 11.63 25.63
C TYR A 94 13.19 10.57 26.51
N SER A 95 13.47 9.30 26.23
CA SER A 95 13.11 8.19 27.11
C SER A 95 14.36 7.64 27.78
N PRO A 96 14.45 7.64 29.13
CA PRO A 96 15.55 6.99 29.82
C PRO A 96 15.55 5.47 29.59
N PRO A 97 16.71 4.78 29.72
CA PRO A 97 16.78 3.33 29.70
C PRO A 97 15.85 2.71 30.74
N ARG A 98 15.25 1.55 30.42
CA ARG A 98 14.52 0.74 31.41
C ARG A 98 15.52 -0.12 32.16
N GLU A 99 15.43 -0.14 33.49
CA GLU A 99 16.18 -1.06 34.37
C GLU A 99 15.90 -2.53 34.02
#